data_AF-A0A9P3TWR9-F1
#
_entry.id   AF-A0A9P3TWR9-F1
#
_cell.length_a   1.000
_cell.length_b   1.000
_cell.length_c   1.000
_cell.angle_alpha   90.00
_cell.angle_beta   90.00
_cell.angle_gamma   90.00
#
_symmetry.space_group_name_H-M   'P 1'
#
loop_
_entity.id
_entity.type
_entity.pdbx_description
1 polymer ?
#
loop_
_entity_poly.entity_id
_entity_poly.type
_entity_poly.pdbx_seq_one_letter_code
_entity_poly.pdbx_strand_id
1 'polypeptide(L)'
;MELIKDVIKVDNRIDFGKFQTFIEAEAVVPDKKLDVYEIVKTEGYISLKKIEMADGKILCRGSFNYNVIYIADDKNTISNVDGKVDINEVIEKDNVVQDMEYMLFSEVEHMDCTIMNERKIKVGALMNIRGSLFEKQRLDIVKDVAQVEGIQKHRKEICFQDIVGIEKAESSIRDTITINTEEIQSIISLNPCVKVKESRVTDNKVIIGGVLEINPLACTYEGELVELDRVGIEFTQFVEVPGVSDGMTEEVLLSMSDFNHIFKQNSESNTGLLEIDCMACCKVKVTDEVTREVLQDAYSPQKIIKFDHKPIQLNKTLRRSEETFMVREGIRNDNDDIQIKDIVSVCPTMSIENSYIEGNKSIIQGIIKVEILFVPVEGLKLVYKISEEIPFEHDIEMDNLTDTASVFNTACIDKVEVDLNREQIDLIIKIKRFTEALDKKAENFIIKGEDQGVYDLSKAPSIIVYICKEGDTFWNIAKKYNTTENEIAELNDIKLDEPIKPGKCLILEKKVVLVD
;
A
#
# COMPACT_ATOMS: atom_id res chain seq x y z
N MET A 1 46.76 5.32 6.67
CA MET A 1 45.56 5.34 5.82
C MET A 1 44.38 5.77 6.67
N GLU A 2 43.60 6.71 6.18
CA GLU A 2 42.39 7.21 6.83
C GLU A 2 41.19 6.91 5.92
N LEU A 3 40.12 6.34 6.49
CA LEU A 3 38.88 6.02 5.77
C LEU A 3 37.81 7.03 6.15
N ILE A 4 37.33 7.80 5.18
CA ILE A 4 36.22 8.74 5.36
C ILE A 4 34.94 7.95 5.18
N LYS A 5 34.11 7.94 6.23
CA LYS A 5 32.86 7.17 6.29
C LYS A 5 31.66 8.00 5.87
N ASP A 6 30.66 7.33 5.35
CA ASP A 6 29.33 7.87 5.07
C ASP A 6 28.27 6.78 5.33
N VAL A 7 27.01 7.15 5.35
CA VAL A 7 25.91 6.25 5.67
C VAL A 7 24.95 6.17 4.50
N ILE A 8 24.66 4.95 4.08
CA ILE A 8 23.53 4.66 3.20
C ILE A 8 22.42 4.06 4.06
N LYS A 9 21.22 4.62 3.91
CA LYS A 9 19.98 4.05 4.42
C LYS A 9 19.26 3.41 3.23
N VAL A 10 18.74 2.22 3.45
CA VAL A 10 17.99 1.47 2.46
C VAL A 10 16.75 0.95 3.14
N ASP A 11 15.59 1.23 2.55
CA ASP A 11 14.32 0.70 3.01
C ASP A 11 13.92 -0.48 2.13
N ASN A 12 13.61 -1.62 2.76
CA ASN A 12 13.10 -2.79 2.09
C ASN A 12 11.59 -2.91 2.31
N ARG A 13 10.82 -2.82 1.22
CA ARG A 13 9.39 -3.15 1.23
C ARG A 13 9.23 -4.67 1.23
N ILE A 14 8.50 -5.17 2.21
CA ILE A 14 8.20 -6.60 2.42
C ILE A 14 6.69 -6.76 2.36
N ASP A 15 6.21 -7.73 1.58
CA ASP A 15 4.79 -8.09 1.59
C ASP A 15 4.42 -8.67 2.97
N PHE A 16 3.42 -8.06 3.61
CA PHE A 16 2.90 -8.55 4.88
C PHE A 16 2.23 -9.92 4.71
N GLY A 17 1.65 -10.19 3.53
CA GLY A 17 0.76 -11.30 3.27
C GLY A 17 -0.66 -11.02 3.77
N LYS A 18 -1.42 -12.09 4.02
CA LYS A 18 -2.78 -12.06 4.56
C LYS A 18 -2.76 -12.58 6.00
N PHE A 19 -3.17 -11.77 6.96
CA PHE A 19 -3.58 -12.24 8.28
C PHE A 19 -5.11 -12.27 8.33
N GLN A 20 -5.68 -13.39 8.75
CA GLN A 20 -7.11 -13.60 8.82
C GLN A 20 -7.50 -14.05 10.23
N THR A 21 -8.56 -13.47 10.79
CA THR A 21 -9.10 -13.85 12.10
C THR A 21 -10.62 -13.72 12.10
N PHE A 22 -11.27 -14.49 12.97
CA PHE A 22 -12.72 -14.48 13.14
C PHE A 22 -13.11 -13.70 14.39
N ILE A 23 -14.05 -12.76 14.24
CA ILE A 23 -14.59 -11.94 15.31
C ILE A 23 -16.03 -12.36 15.53
N GLU A 24 -16.42 -12.51 16.80
CA GLU A 24 -17.78 -12.87 17.16
C GLU A 24 -18.28 -12.01 18.31
N ALA A 25 -19.54 -11.59 18.24
CA ALA A 25 -20.21 -10.88 19.31
C ALA A 25 -21.69 -11.21 19.39
N GLU A 26 -22.24 -11.13 20.60
CA GLU A 26 -23.67 -11.19 20.83
C GLU A 26 -24.22 -9.78 21.03
N ALA A 27 -25.36 -9.48 20.40
CA ALA A 27 -26.03 -8.19 20.54
C ALA A 27 -27.46 -8.39 21.07
N VAL A 28 -27.89 -7.50 21.96
CA VAL A 28 -29.26 -7.46 22.47
C VAL A 28 -30.03 -6.41 21.69
N VAL A 29 -31.22 -6.77 21.23
CA VAL A 29 -32.13 -5.84 20.54
C VAL A 29 -32.56 -4.77 21.54
N PRO A 30 -32.40 -3.46 21.24
CA PRO A 30 -32.80 -2.39 22.16
C PRO A 30 -34.30 -2.42 22.47
N ASP A 31 -34.70 -2.18 23.72
CA ASP A 31 -36.10 -2.25 24.20
C ASP A 31 -37.11 -1.41 23.39
N LYS A 32 -36.62 -0.38 22.68
CA LYS A 32 -37.44 0.48 21.82
C LYS A 32 -37.73 -0.10 20.43
N LYS A 33 -37.01 -1.14 20.02
CA LYS A 33 -37.15 -1.82 18.72
C LYS A 33 -37.92 -3.12 18.90
N LEU A 34 -38.71 -3.51 17.91
CA LEU A 34 -39.48 -4.76 17.89
C LEU A 34 -38.58 -5.99 17.79
N ASP A 35 -39.17 -7.15 18.08
CA ASP A 35 -38.48 -8.43 18.14
C ASP A 35 -37.98 -8.89 16.77
N VAL A 36 -36.85 -9.57 16.74
CA VAL A 36 -36.22 -10.03 15.49
C VAL A 36 -36.92 -11.28 14.98
N TYR A 37 -37.44 -11.21 13.76
CA TYR A 37 -38.05 -12.35 13.06
C TYR A 37 -37.14 -12.94 11.99
N GLU A 38 -36.54 -12.09 11.16
CA GLU A 38 -35.69 -12.52 10.04
C GLU A 38 -34.54 -11.54 9.79
N ILE A 39 -33.33 -12.05 9.61
CA ILE A 39 -32.17 -11.24 9.21
C ILE A 39 -32.23 -10.97 7.70
N VAL A 40 -32.16 -9.70 7.32
CA VAL A 40 -32.12 -9.26 5.92
C VAL A 40 -30.67 -9.15 5.44
N LYS A 41 -29.86 -8.37 6.15
CA LYS A 41 -28.51 -8.00 5.72
C LYS A 41 -27.59 -7.73 6.90
N THR A 42 -26.31 -7.98 6.71
CA THR A 42 -25.24 -7.68 7.67
C THR A 42 -24.20 -6.79 7.00
N GLU A 43 -23.87 -5.68 7.64
CA GLU A 43 -22.90 -4.71 7.15
C GLU A 43 -21.90 -4.41 8.26
N GLY A 44 -20.65 -4.11 7.89
CA GLY A 44 -19.66 -3.74 8.89
C GLY A 44 -18.34 -3.30 8.29
N TYR A 45 -17.53 -2.64 9.12
CA TYR A 45 -16.20 -2.18 8.76
C TYR A 45 -15.25 -2.29 9.96
N ILE A 46 -13.96 -2.43 9.66
CA ILE A 46 -12.89 -2.48 10.66
C ILE A 46 -12.24 -1.11 10.77
N SER A 47 -12.09 -0.65 12.01
CA SER A 47 -11.31 0.54 12.35
C SER A 47 -10.06 0.14 13.11
N LEU A 48 -8.92 0.04 12.42
CA LEU A 48 -7.62 -0.15 13.08
C LEU A 48 -7.14 1.19 13.67
N LYS A 49 -7.26 1.33 15.00
CA LYS A 49 -6.90 2.56 15.72
C LYS A 49 -5.40 2.64 15.97
N LYS A 50 -4.78 1.52 16.33
CA LYS A 50 -3.37 1.46 16.70
C LYS A 50 -2.73 0.17 16.22
N ILE A 51 -1.58 0.29 15.55
CA ILE A 51 -0.74 -0.82 15.15
C ILE A 51 0.65 -0.56 15.71
N GLU A 52 1.19 -1.50 16.49
CA GLU A 52 2.51 -1.41 17.11
C GLU A 52 3.39 -2.57 16.66
N MET A 53 4.59 -2.24 16.20
CA MET A 53 5.62 -3.23 15.89
C MET A 53 6.39 -3.61 17.14
N ALA A 54 6.66 -4.90 17.31
CA ALA A 54 7.51 -5.43 18.36
C ALA A 54 8.31 -6.62 17.82
N ASP A 55 9.37 -7.00 18.51
CA ASP A 55 10.22 -8.11 18.08
C ASP A 55 9.40 -9.41 17.95
N GLY A 56 9.35 -9.93 16.72
CA GLY A 56 8.62 -11.14 16.35
C GLY A 56 7.10 -11.01 16.27
N LYS A 57 6.51 -9.82 16.43
CA LYS A 57 5.04 -9.67 16.41
C LYS A 57 4.51 -8.27 16.09
N ILE A 58 3.25 -8.22 15.68
CA ILE A 58 2.51 -6.98 15.41
C ILE A 58 1.27 -6.96 16.30
N LEU A 59 1.07 -5.87 17.05
CA LEU A 59 -0.11 -5.68 17.88
C LEU A 59 -1.10 -4.78 17.15
N CYS A 60 -2.27 -5.31 16.82
CA CYS A 60 -3.33 -4.59 16.12
C CYS A 60 -4.51 -4.34 17.07
N ARG A 61 -4.79 -3.06 17.35
CA ARG A 61 -5.92 -2.63 18.17
C ARG A 61 -6.89 -1.79 17.37
N GLY A 62 -8.17 -2.04 17.56
CA GLY A 62 -9.20 -1.39 16.78
C GLY A 62 -10.59 -1.79 17.22
N SER A 63 -11.53 -1.70 16.30
CA SER A 63 -12.88 -2.20 16.51
C SER A 63 -13.50 -2.71 15.21
N PHE A 64 -14.31 -3.75 15.34
CA PHE A 64 -15.28 -4.15 14.33
C PHE A 64 -16.60 -3.45 14.65
N ASN A 65 -17.07 -2.63 13.71
CA ASN A 65 -18.34 -1.93 13.83
C ASN A 65 -19.33 -2.60 12.87
N TYR A 66 -20.50 -2.97 13.36
CA TYR A 66 -21.48 -3.72 12.60
C TYR A 66 -22.87 -3.09 12.63
N ASN A 67 -23.66 -3.42 11.62
CA ASN A 67 -25.06 -3.12 11.49
C ASN A 67 -25.79 -4.34 10.93
N VAL A 68 -26.82 -4.82 11.62
CA VAL A 68 -27.65 -5.95 11.21
C VAL A 68 -29.04 -5.45 10.90
N ILE A 69 -29.46 -5.51 9.65
CA ILE A 69 -30.80 -5.14 9.20
C ILE A 69 -31.71 -6.37 9.29
N TYR A 70 -32.89 -6.21 9.88
CA TYR A 70 -33.83 -7.30 10.12
C TYR A 70 -35.30 -6.88 9.92
N ILE A 71 -36.15 -7.86 9.61
CA ILE A 71 -37.62 -7.74 9.63
C ILE A 71 -38.10 -8.15 11.03
N ALA A 72 -38.99 -7.35 11.60
CA ALA A 72 -39.56 -7.59 12.92
C ALA A 72 -40.65 -8.68 12.94
N ASP A 73 -41.06 -9.10 14.13
CA ASP A 73 -42.09 -10.12 14.40
C ASP A 73 -43.49 -9.78 13.87
N ASP A 74 -43.81 -8.50 13.76
CA ASP A 74 -45.01 -8.00 13.07
C ASP A 74 -44.98 -8.22 11.54
N LYS A 75 -43.83 -8.63 10.99
CA LYS A 75 -43.54 -8.87 9.58
C LYS A 75 -43.73 -7.66 8.67
N ASN A 76 -43.89 -6.47 9.25
CA ASN A 76 -44.17 -5.23 8.54
C ASN A 76 -43.27 -4.07 8.97
N THR A 77 -42.37 -4.29 9.94
CA THR A 77 -41.38 -3.31 10.36
C THR A 77 -39.99 -3.77 9.97
N ILE A 78 -39.22 -2.89 9.34
CA ILE A 78 -37.79 -3.09 9.10
C ILE A 78 -37.02 -2.28 10.14
N SER A 79 -36.05 -2.92 10.79
CA SER A 79 -35.22 -2.27 11.80
C SER A 79 -33.78 -2.76 11.72
N ASN A 80 -32.93 -2.24 12.60
CA ASN A 80 -31.52 -2.62 12.64
C ASN A 80 -31.02 -2.84 14.08
N VAL A 81 -29.93 -3.60 14.24
CA VAL A 81 -29.12 -3.64 15.46
C VAL A 81 -27.69 -3.31 15.06
N ASP A 82 -27.21 -2.16 15.51
CA ASP A 82 -25.82 -1.75 15.37
C ASP A 82 -25.02 -2.01 16.65
N GLY A 83 -23.71 -2.15 16.51
CA GLY A 83 -22.82 -2.37 17.63
C GLY A 83 -21.36 -2.34 17.27
N LYS A 84 -20.53 -2.50 18.31
CA LYS A 84 -19.08 -2.38 18.23
C LYS A 84 -18.40 -3.43 19.10
N VAL A 85 -17.38 -4.06 18.53
CA VAL A 85 -16.55 -5.09 19.17
C VAL A 85 -15.11 -4.61 19.15
N ASP A 86 -14.46 -4.56 20.30
CA ASP A 86 -13.04 -4.19 20.36
C ASP A 86 -12.17 -5.33 19.80
N ILE A 87 -11.17 -4.94 19.01
CA ILE A 87 -10.17 -5.84 18.42
C ILE A 87 -8.84 -5.62 19.15
N ASN A 88 -8.21 -6.72 19.57
CA ASN A 88 -6.88 -6.71 20.17
C ASN A 88 -6.12 -7.97 19.75
N GLU A 89 -5.61 -7.95 18.52
CA GLU A 89 -4.92 -9.07 17.88
C GLU A 89 -3.41 -8.97 18.05
N VAL A 90 -2.76 -10.13 18.21
CA VAL A 90 -1.30 -10.26 18.21
C VAL A 90 -0.91 -11.20 17.08
N ILE A 91 -0.25 -10.65 16.07
CA ILE A 91 0.16 -11.37 14.86
C ILE A 91 1.63 -11.75 15.01
N GLU A 92 1.93 -13.03 15.18
CA GLU A 92 3.31 -13.53 15.25
C GLU A 92 3.95 -13.53 13.86
N LYS A 93 5.15 -12.94 13.74
CA LYS A 93 5.92 -12.86 12.50
C LYS A 93 7.40 -12.63 12.81
N ASP A 94 8.21 -13.68 12.66
CA ASP A 94 9.61 -13.76 13.14
C ASP A 94 10.55 -12.65 12.65
N ASN A 95 10.28 -12.06 11.49
CA ASN A 95 11.13 -11.04 10.88
C ASN A 95 10.69 -9.60 11.17
N VAL A 96 9.77 -9.39 12.12
CA VAL A 96 9.33 -8.06 12.52
C VAL A 96 10.17 -7.56 13.69
N VAL A 97 10.60 -6.30 13.62
CA VAL A 97 11.31 -5.59 14.69
C VAL A 97 10.63 -4.26 14.99
N GLN A 98 10.89 -3.71 16.17
CA GLN A 98 10.19 -2.53 16.70
C GLN A 98 10.30 -1.26 15.83
N ASP A 99 11.38 -1.08 15.06
CA ASP A 99 11.63 0.10 14.22
C ASP A 99 11.13 -0.02 12.77
N MET A 100 10.46 -1.13 12.43
CA MET A 100 9.82 -1.27 11.13
C MET A 100 8.62 -0.33 10.99
N GLU A 101 8.44 0.18 9.77
CA GLU A 101 7.25 0.94 9.39
C GLU A 101 6.25 0.05 8.64
N TYR A 102 5.04 0.58 8.42
CA TYR A 102 3.97 -0.19 7.78
C TYR A 102 3.01 0.64 6.94
N MET A 103 2.42 -0.02 5.94
CA MET A 103 1.26 0.42 5.19
C MET A 103 0.27 -0.77 5.19
N LEU A 104 -0.54 -0.88 6.25
CA LEU A 104 -1.48 -1.98 6.46
C LEU A 104 -2.91 -1.45 6.38
N PHE A 105 -3.79 -2.25 5.80
CA PHE A 105 -5.22 -1.99 5.71
C PHE A 105 -6.01 -3.24 6.10
N SER A 106 -7.26 -3.03 6.51
CA SER A 106 -8.17 -4.08 6.93
C SER A 106 -9.43 -4.12 6.08
N GLU A 107 -9.97 -5.31 5.89
CA GLU A 107 -11.22 -5.56 5.18
C GLU A 107 -12.06 -6.59 5.94
N VAL A 108 -13.39 -6.52 5.78
CA VAL A 108 -14.32 -7.56 6.21
C VAL A 108 -14.58 -8.45 4.99
N GLU A 109 -14.08 -9.68 5.02
CA GLU A 109 -14.24 -10.65 3.92
C GLU A 109 -15.66 -11.23 3.92
N HIS A 110 -16.15 -11.60 5.09
CA HIS A 110 -17.48 -12.17 5.27
C HIS A 110 -18.08 -11.72 6.59
N MET A 111 -19.40 -11.63 6.64
CA MET A 111 -20.16 -11.35 7.85
C MET A 111 -21.47 -12.15 7.81
N ASP A 112 -21.83 -12.70 8.95
CA ASP A 112 -23.04 -13.48 9.15
C ASP A 112 -23.72 -13.13 10.48
N CYS A 113 -24.99 -13.46 10.59
CA CYS A 113 -25.76 -13.23 11.80
C CYS A 113 -26.77 -14.35 12.03
N THR A 114 -26.83 -14.84 13.27
CA THR A 114 -27.78 -15.87 13.71
C THR A 114 -28.70 -15.32 14.80
N ILE A 115 -30.00 -15.58 14.67
CA ILE A 115 -30.99 -15.24 15.72
C ILE A 115 -30.86 -16.27 16.84
N MET A 116 -30.49 -15.83 18.05
CA MET A 116 -30.45 -16.71 19.23
C MET A 116 -31.82 -16.82 19.89
N ASN A 117 -32.52 -15.69 19.97
CA ASN A 117 -33.93 -15.57 20.33
C ASN A 117 -34.47 -14.22 19.82
N GLU A 118 -35.73 -13.92 20.11
CA GLU A 118 -36.44 -12.73 19.64
C GLU A 118 -35.77 -11.39 20.05
N ARG A 119 -34.95 -11.38 21.12
CA ARG A 119 -34.23 -10.20 21.64
C ARG A 119 -32.71 -10.28 21.53
N LYS A 120 -32.14 -11.34 20.94
CA LYS A 120 -30.70 -11.57 20.97
C LYS A 120 -30.21 -12.19 19.66
N ILE A 121 -29.18 -11.57 19.09
CA ILE A 121 -28.52 -12.03 17.87
C ILE A 121 -27.04 -12.31 18.13
N LYS A 122 -26.44 -13.16 17.29
CA LYS A 122 -25.01 -13.46 17.27
C LYS A 122 -24.45 -13.04 15.93
N VAL A 123 -23.44 -12.18 15.93
CA VAL A 123 -22.81 -11.63 14.74
C VAL A 123 -21.40 -12.22 14.62
N GLY A 124 -21.10 -12.79 13.46
CA GLY A 124 -19.78 -13.31 13.09
C GLY A 124 -19.19 -12.50 11.94
N ALA A 125 -17.87 -12.31 11.94
CA ALA A 125 -17.16 -11.65 10.85
C ALA A 125 -15.75 -12.23 10.65
N LEU A 126 -15.39 -12.42 9.38
CA LEU A 126 -14.04 -12.79 8.97
C LEU A 126 -13.28 -11.53 8.57
N MET A 127 -12.33 -11.12 9.40
CA MET A 127 -11.49 -9.94 9.17
C MET A 127 -10.18 -10.37 8.50
N ASN A 128 -9.73 -9.58 7.51
CA ASN A 128 -8.35 -9.65 7.02
C ASN A 128 -7.57 -8.37 7.31
N ILE A 129 -6.25 -8.53 7.48
CA ILE A 129 -5.26 -7.45 7.44
C ILE A 129 -4.25 -7.80 6.34
N ARG A 130 -3.96 -6.82 5.48
CA ARG A 130 -3.04 -6.95 4.34
C ARG A 130 -2.19 -5.68 4.20
N GLY A 131 -1.14 -5.74 3.39
CA GLY A 131 -0.36 -4.56 3.02
C GLY A 131 1.15 -4.82 3.03
N SER A 132 1.93 -3.84 3.49
CA SER A 132 3.40 -3.94 3.46
C SER A 132 4.05 -3.49 4.75
N LEU A 133 5.19 -4.11 5.05
CA LEU A 133 6.12 -3.71 6.09
C LEU A 133 7.37 -3.10 5.45
N PHE A 134 8.04 -2.21 6.18
CA PHE A 134 9.22 -1.50 5.70
C PHE A 134 10.34 -1.65 6.71
N GLU A 135 11.36 -2.41 6.32
CA GLU A 135 12.57 -2.60 7.11
C GLU A 135 13.61 -1.54 6.75
N LYS A 136 14.12 -0.83 7.75
CA LYS A 136 15.20 0.15 7.59
C LYS A 136 16.55 -0.52 7.80
N GLN A 137 17.35 -0.60 6.75
CA GLN A 137 18.74 -1.04 6.83
C GLN A 137 19.68 0.16 6.78
N ARG A 138 20.61 0.23 7.75
CA ARG A 138 21.69 1.21 7.77
C ARG A 138 23.02 0.54 7.45
N LEU A 139 23.77 1.10 6.50
CA LEU A 139 25.12 0.65 6.16
C LEU A 139 26.14 1.80 6.24
N ASP A 140 27.17 1.61 7.06
CA ASP A 140 28.34 2.49 7.06
C ASP A 140 29.31 2.07 5.95
N ILE A 141 29.46 2.96 4.96
CA ILE A 141 30.31 2.75 3.79
C ILE A 141 31.57 3.61 3.86
N VAL A 142 32.61 3.23 3.13
CA VAL A 142 33.76 4.10 2.87
C VAL A 142 33.41 4.99 1.67
N LYS A 143 33.29 6.29 1.93
CA LYS A 143 33.07 7.31 0.89
C LYS A 143 34.35 7.74 0.21
N ASP A 144 35.44 7.78 0.99
CA ASP A 144 36.73 8.18 0.47
C ASP A 144 37.90 7.60 1.29
N VAL A 145 39.08 7.59 0.68
CA VAL A 145 40.33 7.16 1.31
C VAL A 145 41.36 8.28 1.24
N ALA A 146 41.94 8.61 2.39
CA ALA A 146 42.94 9.66 2.56
C ALA A 146 44.24 9.12 3.18
N GLN A 147 45.28 9.96 3.20
CA GLN A 147 46.59 9.64 3.78
C GLN A 147 47.26 8.39 3.17
N VAL A 148 47.07 8.19 1.87
CA VAL A 148 47.78 7.19 1.06
C VAL A 148 48.22 7.90 -0.21
N GLU A 149 49.53 8.04 -0.37
CA GLU A 149 50.11 8.68 -1.55
C GLU A 149 49.84 7.85 -2.81
N GLY A 150 49.51 8.55 -3.92
CA GLY A 150 49.24 7.94 -5.22
C GLY A 150 48.00 7.03 -5.28
N ILE A 151 47.10 7.09 -4.28
CA ILE A 151 45.89 6.27 -4.30
C ILE A 151 45.00 6.60 -5.49
N GLN A 152 44.66 5.57 -6.26
CA GLN A 152 43.72 5.59 -7.36
C GLN A 152 42.33 5.23 -6.83
N LYS A 153 41.30 5.93 -7.30
CA LYS A 153 39.91 5.80 -6.83
C LYS A 153 39.00 5.63 -8.03
N HIS A 154 38.13 4.63 -7.99
CA HIS A 154 37.10 4.41 -8.98
C HIS A 154 35.74 4.65 -8.35
N ARG A 155 35.02 5.63 -8.90
CA ARG A 155 33.72 6.05 -8.42
C ARG A 155 32.64 5.62 -9.41
N LYS A 156 31.45 5.35 -8.88
CA LYS A 156 30.29 4.95 -9.67
C LYS A 156 29.06 5.67 -9.13
N GLU A 157 28.20 6.13 -10.03
CA GLU A 157 26.87 6.60 -9.67
C GLU A 157 25.92 5.42 -9.50
N ILE A 158 25.19 5.43 -8.39
CA ILE A 158 24.09 4.51 -8.11
C ILE A 158 22.80 5.31 -7.98
N CYS A 159 21.70 4.72 -8.42
CA CYS A 159 20.36 5.30 -8.36
C CYS A 159 19.42 4.31 -7.68
N PHE A 160 18.71 4.77 -6.66
CA PHE A 160 17.82 3.93 -5.86
C PHE A 160 16.68 4.77 -5.26
N GLN A 161 15.59 4.10 -4.91
CA GLN A 161 14.46 4.70 -4.20
C GLN A 161 14.82 4.88 -2.72
N ASP A 162 14.62 6.09 -2.21
CA ASP A 162 14.73 6.44 -0.80
C ASP A 162 13.32 6.65 -0.23
N ILE A 163 13.01 6.08 0.93
CA ILE A 163 11.76 6.38 1.63
C ILE A 163 12.05 7.55 2.57
N VAL A 164 11.60 8.74 2.16
CA VAL A 164 11.81 9.98 2.92
C VAL A 164 11.04 9.93 4.24
N GLY A 165 9.82 9.40 4.22
CA GLY A 165 9.04 9.19 5.44
C GLY A 165 7.78 8.37 5.24
N ILE A 166 7.34 7.74 6.32
CA ILE A 166 6.05 7.05 6.43
C ILE A 166 5.35 7.61 7.67
N GLU A 167 4.28 8.35 7.47
CA GLU A 167 3.64 9.13 8.54
C GLU A 167 2.13 8.98 8.52
N LYS A 168 1.50 9.16 9.69
CA LYS A 168 0.05 9.07 9.89
C LYS A 168 -0.48 10.38 10.47
N ALA A 169 -1.64 10.82 10.00
CA ALA A 169 -2.43 11.86 10.65
C ALA A 169 -3.91 11.46 10.73
N GLU A 170 -4.68 12.16 11.56
CA GLU A 170 -6.13 11.99 11.67
C GLU A 170 -6.86 13.33 11.43
N SER A 171 -8.11 13.28 10.99
CA SER A 171 -8.95 14.46 10.75
C SER A 171 -10.39 14.15 11.10
N SER A 172 -11.01 15.07 11.85
CA SER A 172 -12.43 14.99 12.20
C SER A 172 -13.27 15.62 11.09
N ILE A 173 -14.26 14.86 10.63
CA ILE A 173 -15.22 15.22 9.60
C ILE A 173 -16.58 15.29 10.30
N ARG A 174 -17.16 16.49 10.32
CA ARG A 174 -18.43 16.75 10.99
C ARG A 174 -19.35 17.52 10.07
N ASP A 175 -20.57 17.03 9.93
CA ASP A 175 -21.60 17.70 9.15
C ASP A 175 -23.00 17.39 9.71
N THR A 176 -23.99 18.19 9.34
CA THR A 176 -25.40 17.96 9.66
C THR A 176 -26.20 17.99 8.38
N ILE A 177 -26.64 16.80 7.97
CA ILE A 177 -27.41 16.60 6.74
C ILE A 177 -28.89 16.84 7.06
N THR A 178 -29.53 17.73 6.31
CA THR A 178 -30.98 17.92 6.40
C THR A 178 -31.67 16.92 5.48
N ILE A 179 -32.51 16.09 6.07
CA ILE A 179 -33.31 15.09 5.37
C ILE A 179 -34.74 15.62 5.33
N ASN A 180 -35.43 15.53 4.19
CA ASN A 180 -36.85 15.86 4.13
C ASN A 180 -37.64 14.71 4.77
N THR A 181 -38.37 14.95 5.86
CA THR A 181 -38.91 13.88 6.74
C THR A 181 -40.43 13.88 6.85
N GLU A 182 -41.17 14.13 5.77
CA GLU A 182 -42.63 13.97 5.88
C GLU A 182 -43.03 12.54 6.26
N GLU A 183 -42.19 11.54 5.93
CA GLU A 183 -42.52 10.12 6.13
C GLU A 183 -41.44 9.29 6.85
N ILE A 184 -40.26 9.85 7.19
CA ILE A 184 -39.13 9.06 7.72
C ILE A 184 -39.20 8.88 9.23
N GLN A 185 -39.24 7.62 9.67
CA GLN A 185 -39.23 7.24 11.08
C GLN A 185 -37.82 7.06 11.63
N SER A 186 -36.93 6.39 10.89
CA SER A 186 -35.57 6.06 11.37
C SER A 186 -34.57 5.83 10.24
N ILE A 187 -33.29 5.95 10.58
CA ILE A 187 -32.17 5.56 9.70
C ILE A 187 -31.80 4.11 10.00
N ILE A 188 -31.72 3.29 8.95
CA ILE A 188 -31.47 1.84 9.01
C ILE A 188 -30.01 1.51 8.69
N SER A 189 -29.42 2.23 7.73
CA SER A 189 -28.01 2.08 7.37
C SER A 189 -27.44 3.37 6.79
N LEU A 190 -26.11 3.51 6.87
CA LEU A 190 -25.36 4.65 6.36
C LEU A 190 -24.18 4.24 5.44
N ASN A 191 -23.66 3.02 5.58
CA ASN A 191 -22.53 2.49 4.81
C ASN A 191 -21.40 3.51 4.55
N PRO A 192 -20.80 4.07 5.61
CA PRO A 192 -19.80 5.12 5.46
C PRO A 192 -18.52 4.60 4.79
N CYS A 193 -17.91 5.41 3.92
CA CYS A 193 -16.65 5.10 3.26
C CYS A 193 -15.82 6.36 3.06
N VAL A 194 -14.52 6.32 3.33
CA VAL A 194 -13.60 7.42 3.04
C VAL A 194 -12.79 7.11 1.79
N LYS A 195 -12.69 8.08 0.88
CA LYS A 195 -11.96 7.96 -0.39
C LYS A 195 -11.00 9.11 -0.60
N VAL A 196 -9.86 8.82 -1.20
CA VAL A 196 -8.91 9.84 -1.66
C VAL A 196 -9.40 10.36 -3.01
N LYS A 197 -9.66 11.67 -3.09
CA LYS A 197 -9.97 12.36 -4.35
C LYS A 197 -8.69 12.80 -5.05
N GLU A 198 -7.78 13.39 -4.29
CA GLU A 198 -6.49 13.88 -4.77
C GLU A 198 -5.46 13.88 -3.65
N SER A 199 -4.19 13.80 -4.03
CA SER A 199 -3.06 13.99 -3.12
C SER A 199 -1.97 14.82 -3.80
N ARG A 200 -1.20 15.53 -2.99
CA ARG A 200 -0.05 16.30 -3.46
C ARG A 200 1.03 16.40 -2.39
N VAL A 201 2.27 16.13 -2.78
CA VAL A 201 3.45 16.45 -1.96
C VAL A 201 3.81 17.93 -2.09
N THR A 202 4.10 18.55 -0.94
CA THR A 202 4.63 19.91 -0.83
C THR A 202 5.73 19.92 0.23
N ASP A 203 6.44 21.04 0.41
CA ASP A 203 7.53 21.12 1.38
C ASP A 203 7.10 20.68 2.79
N ASN A 204 7.74 19.63 3.29
CA ASN A 204 7.55 18.97 4.59
C ASN A 204 6.15 18.39 4.86
N LYS A 205 5.26 18.27 3.85
CA LYS A 205 3.92 17.72 4.07
C LYS A 205 3.26 17.17 2.80
N VAL A 206 2.34 16.24 3.00
CA VAL A 206 1.40 15.78 1.98
C VAL A 206 0.02 16.37 2.27
N ILE A 207 -0.62 16.93 1.25
CA ILE A 207 -2.00 17.42 1.28
C ILE A 207 -2.88 16.35 0.64
N ILE A 208 -3.89 15.87 1.37
CA ILE A 208 -4.88 14.92 0.88
C ILE A 208 -6.24 15.60 0.80
N GLY A 209 -6.83 15.63 -0.39
CA GLY A 209 -8.24 15.92 -0.59
C GLY A 209 -9.03 14.61 -0.54
N GLY A 210 -9.92 14.49 0.43
CA GLY A 210 -10.75 13.29 0.63
C GLY A 210 -12.24 13.58 0.62
N VAL A 211 -13.03 12.52 0.55
CA VAL A 211 -14.48 12.57 0.70
C VAL A 211 -14.94 11.43 1.62
N LEU A 212 -15.81 11.75 2.57
CA LEU A 212 -16.62 10.78 3.29
C LEU A 212 -17.92 10.60 2.52
N GLU A 213 -18.10 9.46 1.89
CA GLU A 213 -19.33 9.07 1.23
C GLU A 213 -20.22 8.28 2.19
N ILE A 214 -21.50 8.63 2.20
CA ILE A 214 -22.54 7.99 3.00
C ILE A 214 -23.73 7.74 2.08
N ASN A 215 -24.30 6.55 2.16
CA ASN A 215 -25.49 6.13 1.41
C ASN A 215 -26.60 5.79 2.42
N PRO A 216 -27.41 6.78 2.85
CA PRO A 216 -28.41 6.56 3.89
C PRO A 216 -29.59 5.73 3.37
N LEU A 217 -29.89 4.67 4.08
CA LEU A 217 -31.11 3.88 3.93
C LEU A 217 -32.01 4.15 5.13
N ALA A 218 -33.25 4.56 4.88
CA ALA A 218 -34.20 4.93 5.91
C ALA A 218 -35.46 4.05 5.89
N CYS A 219 -36.17 4.02 7.00
CA CYS A 219 -37.49 3.39 7.12
C CYS A 219 -38.55 4.47 7.34
N THR A 220 -39.65 4.38 6.60
CA THR A 220 -40.81 5.27 6.76
C THR A 220 -41.69 4.85 7.93
N TYR A 221 -42.64 5.70 8.32
CA TYR A 221 -43.67 5.36 9.32
C TYR A 221 -44.62 4.24 8.86
N GLU A 222 -44.68 3.96 7.56
CA GLU A 222 -45.45 2.86 6.99
C GLU A 222 -44.65 1.54 6.93
N GLY A 223 -43.38 1.57 7.34
CA GLY A 223 -42.48 0.41 7.37
C GLY A 223 -41.69 0.19 6.07
N GLU A 224 -41.82 1.09 5.09
CA GLU A 224 -41.13 0.97 3.80
C GLU A 224 -39.67 1.42 3.88
N LEU A 225 -38.77 0.70 3.19
CA LEU A 225 -37.38 1.12 3.01
C LEU A 225 -37.24 2.10 1.84
N VAL A 226 -36.52 3.18 2.07
CA VAL A 226 -36.29 4.23 1.07
C VAL A 226 -34.81 4.61 1.04
N GLU A 227 -34.22 4.61 -0.16
CA GLU A 227 -32.89 5.20 -0.41
C GLU A 227 -33.00 6.72 -0.32
N LEU A 228 -32.15 7.34 0.50
CA LEU A 228 -32.02 8.80 0.55
C LEU A 228 -30.87 9.25 -0.35
N ASP A 229 -30.83 10.55 -0.65
CA ASP A 229 -29.76 11.15 -1.44
C ASP A 229 -28.38 10.78 -0.87
N ARG A 230 -27.49 10.33 -1.76
CA ARG A 230 -26.10 10.03 -1.42
C ARG A 230 -25.38 11.32 -1.02
N VAL A 231 -24.64 11.26 0.07
CA VAL A 231 -23.94 12.42 0.63
C VAL A 231 -22.44 12.22 0.54
N GLY A 232 -21.73 13.21 0.02
CA GLY A 232 -20.27 13.31 0.04
C GLY A 232 -19.83 14.53 0.85
N ILE A 233 -19.20 14.29 2.00
CA ILE A 233 -18.64 15.36 2.84
C ILE A 233 -17.14 15.48 2.50
N GLU A 234 -16.78 16.52 1.77
CA GLU A 234 -15.39 16.77 1.39
C GLU A 234 -14.56 17.26 2.58
N PHE A 235 -13.30 16.82 2.65
CA PHE A 235 -12.37 17.25 3.67
C PHE A 235 -10.95 17.37 3.10
N THR A 236 -10.12 18.17 3.77
CA THR A 236 -8.69 18.29 3.47
C THR A 236 -7.90 17.90 4.71
N GLN A 237 -6.88 17.07 4.51
CA GLN A 237 -5.99 16.61 5.55
C GLN A 237 -4.54 16.93 5.20
N PHE A 238 -3.76 17.28 6.22
CA PHE A 238 -2.32 17.52 6.11
C PHE A 238 -1.59 16.44 6.90
N VAL A 239 -0.65 15.76 6.26
CA VAL A 239 0.27 14.83 6.92
C VAL A 239 1.66 15.44 6.87
N GLU A 240 2.22 15.78 8.02
CA GLU A 240 3.59 16.28 8.12
C GLU A 240 4.56 15.14 7.84
N VAL A 241 5.45 15.33 6.87
CA VAL A 241 6.49 14.37 6.50
C VAL A 241 7.79 15.17 6.34
N PRO A 242 8.60 15.31 7.40
CA PRO A 242 9.80 16.14 7.37
C PRO A 242 10.77 15.72 6.27
N GLY A 243 11.27 16.67 5.48
CA GLY A 243 12.25 16.43 4.41
C GLY A 243 11.65 16.16 3.04
N VAL A 244 10.33 16.04 2.91
CA VAL A 244 9.70 15.90 1.59
C VAL A 244 9.59 17.24 0.87
N SER A 245 9.59 17.21 -0.46
CA SER A 245 9.42 18.39 -1.31
C SER A 245 8.60 18.07 -2.56
N ASP A 246 8.15 19.11 -3.27
CA ASP A 246 7.47 18.99 -4.56
C ASP A 246 8.31 18.16 -5.55
N GLY A 247 7.66 17.26 -6.30
CA GLY A 247 8.30 16.31 -7.22
C GLY A 247 8.55 14.90 -6.66
N MET A 248 8.51 14.73 -5.33
CA MET A 248 8.53 13.40 -4.72
C MET A 248 7.19 12.68 -4.88
N THR A 249 7.17 11.36 -4.63
CA THR A 249 5.98 10.53 -4.89
C THR A 249 5.40 9.90 -3.63
N GLU A 250 4.08 9.94 -3.46
CA GLU A 250 3.37 9.58 -2.22
C GLU A 250 2.35 8.45 -2.42
N GLU A 251 2.49 7.33 -1.72
CA GLU A 251 1.43 6.29 -1.60
C GLU A 251 0.54 6.62 -0.40
N VAL A 252 -0.79 6.61 -0.59
CA VAL A 252 -1.77 7.03 0.42
C VAL A 252 -2.68 5.86 0.80
N LEU A 253 -2.84 5.62 2.10
CA LEU A 253 -3.86 4.75 2.66
C LEU A 253 -4.80 5.60 3.53
N LEU A 254 -6.08 5.61 3.16
CA LEU A 254 -7.13 6.31 3.87
C LEU A 254 -8.11 5.31 4.47
N SER A 255 -8.48 5.51 5.73
CA SER A 255 -9.35 4.59 6.49
C SER A 255 -10.16 5.36 7.53
N MET A 256 -11.27 4.77 8.01
CA MET A 256 -12.05 5.34 9.10
C MET A 256 -11.58 4.78 10.45
N SER A 257 -11.18 5.66 11.36
CA SER A 257 -10.83 5.32 12.75
C SER A 257 -12.06 5.22 13.66
N ASP A 258 -13.09 6.02 13.40
CA ASP A 258 -14.33 6.06 14.18
C ASP A 258 -15.43 6.71 13.34
N PHE A 259 -16.68 6.30 13.52
CA PHE A 259 -17.84 6.91 12.86
C PHE A 259 -19.03 6.84 13.80
N ASN A 260 -19.65 7.98 14.06
CA ASN A 260 -20.81 8.12 14.91
C ASN A 260 -21.85 8.97 14.18
N HIS A 261 -23.13 8.68 14.43
CA HIS A 261 -24.22 9.44 13.86
C HIS A 261 -25.36 9.61 14.86
N ILE A 262 -26.12 10.69 14.71
CA ILE A 262 -27.36 10.93 15.47
C ILE A 262 -28.42 11.45 14.50
N PHE A 263 -29.57 10.78 14.47
CA PHE A 263 -30.74 11.26 13.73
C PHE A 263 -31.77 11.86 14.69
N LYS A 264 -32.22 13.08 14.40
CA LYS A 264 -33.25 13.79 15.16
C LYS A 264 -34.30 14.34 14.21
N GLN A 265 -35.56 14.27 14.61
CA GLN A 265 -36.65 14.96 13.90
C GLN A 265 -36.75 16.42 14.38
N ASN A 266 -36.96 17.32 13.42
CA ASN A 266 -37.25 18.73 13.65
C ASN A 266 -38.73 18.99 13.34
N SER A 267 -39.54 19.03 14.39
CA SER A 267 -40.99 19.24 14.32
C SER A 267 -41.40 20.63 13.83
N GLU A 268 -40.52 21.64 13.87
CA GLU A 268 -40.85 22.99 13.42
C GLU A 268 -40.78 23.14 11.90
N SER A 269 -39.87 22.39 11.26
CA SER A 269 -39.64 22.44 9.81
C SER A 269 -40.09 21.20 9.04
N ASN A 270 -40.67 20.19 9.72
CA ASN A 270 -40.96 18.88 9.14
C ASN A 270 -39.73 18.25 8.44
N THR A 271 -38.54 18.49 8.96
CA THR A 271 -37.28 17.92 8.46
C THR A 271 -36.58 17.09 9.52
N GLY A 272 -35.65 16.25 9.10
CA GLY A 272 -34.77 15.48 9.96
C GLY A 272 -33.36 16.03 9.86
N LEU A 273 -32.62 15.91 10.95
CA LEU A 273 -31.22 16.29 11.05
C LEU A 273 -30.41 15.02 11.34
N LEU A 274 -29.57 14.64 10.38
CA LEU A 274 -28.59 13.57 10.53
C LEU A 274 -27.23 14.20 10.82
N GLU A 275 -26.85 14.21 12.09
CA GLU A 275 -25.55 14.67 12.57
C GLU A 275 -24.52 13.55 12.37
N ILE A 276 -23.41 13.84 11.70
CA ILE A 276 -22.30 12.91 11.42
C ILE A 276 -21.04 13.38 12.16
N ASP A 277 -20.34 12.46 12.84
CA ASP A 277 -18.98 12.67 13.37
C ASP A 277 -18.10 11.47 13.00
N CYS A 278 -17.18 11.69 12.05
CA CYS A 278 -16.27 10.68 11.54
C CYS A 278 -14.83 11.11 11.79
N MET A 279 -13.98 10.16 12.20
CA MET A 279 -12.53 10.34 12.27
C MET A 279 -11.88 9.59 11.11
N ALA A 280 -11.32 10.32 10.15
CA ALA A 280 -10.52 9.74 9.07
C ALA A 280 -9.06 9.65 9.48
N CYS A 281 -8.42 8.51 9.20
CA CYS A 281 -6.99 8.28 9.39
C CYS A 281 -6.33 8.12 8.03
N CYS A 282 -5.36 8.97 7.74
CA CYS A 282 -4.53 8.90 6.56
C CYS A 282 -3.11 8.50 6.95
N LYS A 283 -2.58 7.49 6.27
CA LYS A 283 -1.17 7.10 6.36
C LYS A 283 -0.53 7.26 4.97
N VAL A 284 0.61 7.95 4.90
CA VAL A 284 1.30 8.24 3.65
C VAL A 284 2.72 7.69 3.70
N LYS A 285 3.20 7.15 2.57
CA LYS A 285 4.60 6.81 2.33
C LYS A 285 5.11 7.72 1.22
N VAL A 286 6.12 8.54 1.47
CA VAL A 286 6.74 9.41 0.46
C VAL A 286 8.11 8.89 0.09
N THR A 287 8.37 8.79 -1.21
CA THR A 287 9.63 8.30 -1.77
C THR A 287 10.22 9.28 -2.76
N ASP A 288 11.54 9.27 -2.84
CA ASP A 288 12.32 10.02 -3.84
C ASP A 288 13.30 9.08 -4.57
N GLU A 289 13.70 9.44 -5.78
CA GLU A 289 14.75 8.71 -6.52
C GLU A 289 16.09 9.42 -6.35
N VAL A 290 16.99 8.81 -5.58
CA VAL A 290 18.25 9.43 -5.18
C VAL A 290 19.39 8.87 -6.01
N THR A 291 20.12 9.77 -6.68
CA THR A 291 21.41 9.46 -7.31
C THR A 291 22.55 9.80 -6.35
N ARG A 292 23.45 8.84 -6.10
CA ARG A 292 24.64 9.04 -5.27
C ARG A 292 25.88 8.51 -5.97
N GLU A 293 26.96 9.29 -5.91
CA GLU A 293 28.29 8.82 -6.27
C GLU A 293 28.92 8.08 -5.08
N VAL A 294 29.36 6.84 -5.29
CA VAL A 294 29.98 6.00 -4.27
C VAL A 294 31.36 5.55 -4.69
N LEU A 295 32.26 5.37 -3.71
CA LEU A 295 33.56 4.76 -3.96
C LEU A 295 33.36 3.26 -4.20
N GLN A 296 33.49 2.85 -5.46
CA GLN A 296 33.29 1.47 -5.87
C GLN A 296 34.56 0.65 -5.62
N ASP A 297 35.72 1.22 -5.91
CA ASP A 297 37.02 0.57 -5.75
C ASP A 297 38.13 1.61 -5.50
N ALA A 298 39.22 1.18 -4.90
CA ALA A 298 40.44 1.96 -4.77
C ALA A 298 41.67 1.03 -4.72
N TYR A 299 42.82 1.54 -5.16
CA TYR A 299 44.11 0.85 -5.00
C TYR A 299 45.26 1.85 -4.99
N SER A 300 46.43 1.45 -4.51
CA SER A 300 47.66 2.25 -4.64
C SER A 300 48.67 1.48 -5.49
N PRO A 301 49.39 2.14 -6.41
CA PRO A 301 50.57 1.57 -7.08
C PRO A 301 51.72 1.24 -6.10
N GLN A 302 51.77 1.91 -4.94
CA GLN A 302 52.90 1.83 -4.01
C GLN A 302 52.62 0.92 -2.80
N LYS A 303 51.34 0.83 -2.39
CA LYS A 303 50.91 0.10 -1.19
C LYS A 303 49.88 -0.98 -1.50
N ILE A 304 49.97 -2.07 -0.74
CA ILE A 304 48.99 -3.15 -0.72
C ILE A 304 47.83 -2.69 0.15
N ILE A 305 46.71 -2.35 -0.47
CA ILE A 305 45.48 -1.99 0.24
C ILE A 305 44.43 -3.06 -0.04
N LYS A 306 43.87 -3.64 1.02
CA LYS A 306 42.77 -4.60 0.91
C LYS A 306 41.48 -3.96 1.39
N PHE A 307 40.41 -4.12 0.61
CA PHE A 307 39.09 -3.65 0.96
C PHE A 307 38.13 -4.82 1.15
N ASP A 308 37.31 -4.72 2.19
CA ASP A 308 36.18 -5.62 2.39
C ASP A 308 34.94 -5.00 1.79
N HIS A 309 34.21 -5.80 1.03
CA HIS A 309 32.96 -5.40 0.40
C HIS A 309 31.77 -6.09 1.05
N LYS A 310 30.64 -5.39 1.11
CA LYS A 310 29.35 -5.95 1.50
C LYS A 310 28.32 -5.70 0.39
N PRO A 311 27.66 -6.74 -0.15
CA PRO A 311 26.53 -6.56 -1.05
C PRO A 311 25.31 -6.05 -0.28
N ILE A 312 24.60 -5.09 -0.86
CA ILE A 312 23.29 -4.63 -0.39
C ILE A 312 22.34 -4.59 -1.59
N GLN A 313 21.09 -5.00 -1.37
CA GLN A 313 20.03 -4.85 -2.36
C GLN A 313 19.47 -3.44 -2.25
N LEU A 314 19.51 -2.70 -3.35
CA LEU A 314 18.88 -1.39 -3.46
C LEU A 314 17.59 -1.54 -4.26
N ASN A 315 16.52 -0.89 -3.80
CA ASN A 315 15.26 -0.84 -4.53
C ASN A 315 15.36 0.23 -5.61
N LYS A 316 14.94 -0.12 -6.82
CA LYS A 316 14.75 0.81 -7.92
C LYS A 316 13.31 0.74 -8.40
N THR A 317 12.64 1.87 -8.44
CA THR A 317 11.28 1.95 -8.99
C THR A 317 11.33 1.69 -10.49
N LEU A 318 10.68 0.61 -10.93
CA LEU A 318 10.50 0.32 -12.35
C LEU A 318 9.30 1.07 -12.90
N ARG A 319 8.19 0.99 -12.16
CA ARG A 319 6.92 1.61 -12.55
C ARG A 319 6.08 1.87 -11.33
N ARG A 320 5.31 2.94 -11.41
CA ARG A 320 4.22 3.25 -10.50
C ARG A 320 3.03 3.72 -11.31
N SER A 321 1.85 3.21 -11.01
CA SER A 321 0.63 3.61 -11.71
C SER A 321 -0.59 3.55 -10.80
N GLU A 322 -1.52 4.46 -11.09
CA GLU A 322 -2.88 4.43 -10.58
C GLU A 322 -3.80 4.41 -11.78
N GLU A 323 -4.69 3.43 -11.83
CA GLU A 323 -5.58 3.22 -12.97
C GLU A 323 -6.96 2.76 -12.50
N THR A 324 -7.95 2.93 -13.36
CA THR A 324 -9.33 2.51 -13.08
C THR A 324 -9.78 1.52 -14.13
N PHE A 325 -10.22 0.34 -13.69
CA PHE A 325 -10.85 -0.67 -14.53
C PHE A 325 -12.30 -0.89 -14.12
N MET A 326 -13.08 -1.56 -14.97
CA MET A 326 -14.51 -1.74 -14.79
C MET A 326 -14.88 -3.21 -14.85
N VAL A 327 -15.63 -3.66 -13.84
CA VAL A 327 -16.32 -4.96 -13.84
C VAL A 327 -17.79 -4.69 -14.15
N ARG A 328 -18.36 -5.45 -15.08
CA ARG A 328 -19.77 -5.34 -15.50
C ARG A 328 -20.45 -6.67 -15.30
N GLU A 329 -21.63 -6.65 -14.70
CA GLU A 329 -22.42 -7.87 -14.49
C GLU A 329 -23.91 -7.59 -14.68
N GLY A 330 -24.63 -8.58 -15.20
CA GLY A 330 -26.09 -8.56 -15.33
C GLY A 330 -26.72 -9.52 -14.34
N ILE A 331 -27.29 -8.99 -13.26
CA ILE A 331 -27.85 -9.79 -12.16
C ILE A 331 -29.36 -9.91 -12.34
N ARG A 332 -29.92 -11.09 -12.07
CA ARG A 332 -31.36 -11.33 -12.02
C ARG A 332 -31.75 -11.84 -10.65
N ASN A 333 -33.02 -11.66 -10.31
CA ASN A 333 -33.57 -12.32 -9.13
C ASN A 333 -33.68 -13.82 -9.39
N ASP A 334 -33.23 -14.65 -8.45
CA ASP A 334 -33.35 -16.11 -8.54
C ASP A 334 -34.81 -16.59 -8.52
N ASN A 335 -35.71 -15.75 -7.98
CA ASN A 335 -37.13 -16.03 -7.94
C ASN A 335 -37.90 -15.21 -8.98
N ASP A 336 -38.16 -15.83 -10.13
CA ASP A 336 -38.91 -15.25 -11.25
C ASP A 336 -40.33 -14.77 -10.85
N ASP A 337 -40.92 -15.29 -9.76
CA ASP A 337 -42.24 -14.87 -9.29
C ASP A 337 -42.22 -13.51 -8.56
N ILE A 338 -41.03 -13.00 -8.18
CA ILE A 338 -40.89 -11.74 -7.44
C ILE A 338 -40.30 -10.67 -8.35
N GLN A 339 -41.17 -9.79 -8.83
CA GLN A 339 -40.77 -8.64 -9.64
C GLN A 339 -40.15 -7.53 -8.79
N ILE A 340 -39.05 -6.97 -9.28
CA ILE A 340 -38.34 -5.85 -8.66
C ILE A 340 -39.09 -4.55 -8.97
N LYS A 341 -39.55 -3.84 -7.94
CA LYS A 341 -40.13 -2.49 -8.08
C LYS A 341 -39.02 -1.45 -8.07
N ASP A 342 -38.24 -1.42 -7.00
CA ASP A 342 -37.17 -0.44 -6.77
C ASP A 342 -35.96 -1.10 -6.10
N ILE A 343 -34.75 -0.67 -6.49
CA ILE A 343 -33.49 -1.02 -5.81
C ILE A 343 -33.24 0.05 -4.75
N VAL A 344 -33.04 -0.36 -3.50
CA VAL A 344 -32.86 0.58 -2.37
C VAL A 344 -31.46 0.55 -1.75
N SER A 345 -30.67 -0.48 -2.05
CA SER A 345 -29.28 -0.56 -1.58
C SER A 345 -28.46 -1.48 -2.48
N VAL A 346 -27.25 -1.07 -2.82
CA VAL A 346 -26.25 -1.92 -3.48
C VAL A 346 -24.91 -1.73 -2.76
N CYS A 347 -24.42 -2.79 -2.12
CA CYS A 347 -23.20 -2.75 -1.33
C CYS A 347 -22.23 -3.83 -1.82
N PRO A 348 -21.29 -3.47 -2.72
CA PRO A 348 -20.21 -4.35 -3.09
C PRO A 348 -19.05 -4.25 -2.09
N THR A 349 -18.48 -5.39 -1.74
CA THR A 349 -17.16 -5.52 -1.12
C THR A 349 -16.25 -6.28 -2.08
N MET A 350 -14.94 -6.05 -1.98
CA MET A 350 -13.96 -6.67 -2.87
C MET A 350 -12.80 -7.22 -2.06
N SER A 351 -12.34 -8.41 -2.44
CA SER A 351 -11.09 -8.99 -1.94
C SER A 351 -10.19 -9.37 -3.12
N ILE A 352 -8.88 -9.13 -2.97
CA ILE A 352 -7.87 -9.66 -3.89
C ILE A 352 -7.44 -11.02 -3.35
N GLU A 353 -7.62 -12.09 -4.12
CA GLU A 353 -7.21 -13.43 -3.69
C GLU A 353 -5.79 -13.76 -4.14
N ASN A 354 -5.41 -13.37 -5.36
CA ASN A 354 -4.08 -13.58 -5.90
C ASN A 354 -3.49 -12.31 -6.50
N SER A 355 -2.17 -12.16 -6.35
CA SER A 355 -1.39 -11.18 -7.09
C SER A 355 -0.05 -11.79 -7.47
N TYR A 356 0.28 -11.76 -8.77
CA TYR A 356 1.49 -12.39 -9.29
C TYR A 356 1.96 -11.72 -10.58
N ILE A 357 3.18 -12.06 -10.97
CA ILE A 357 3.81 -11.61 -12.21
C ILE A 357 3.76 -12.76 -13.22
N GLU A 358 3.28 -12.49 -14.42
CA GLU A 358 3.34 -13.44 -15.54
C GLU A 358 3.96 -12.74 -16.76
N GLY A 359 5.17 -13.15 -17.14
CA GLY A 359 5.94 -12.47 -18.18
C GLY A 359 6.22 -11.02 -17.79
N ASN A 360 5.69 -10.07 -18.57
CA ASN A 360 5.79 -8.64 -18.31
C ASN A 360 4.51 -8.04 -17.71
N LYS A 361 3.60 -8.87 -17.16
CA LYS A 361 2.30 -8.42 -16.63
C LYS A 361 2.22 -8.59 -15.12
N SER A 362 1.64 -7.60 -14.46
CA SER A 362 1.18 -7.69 -13.06
C SER A 362 -0.30 -8.00 -13.04
N ILE A 363 -0.66 -9.19 -12.56
CA ILE A 363 -2.03 -9.70 -12.55
C ILE A 363 -2.57 -9.65 -11.12
N ILE A 364 -3.80 -9.17 -10.97
CA ILE A 364 -4.60 -9.37 -9.76
C ILE A 364 -5.85 -10.18 -10.12
N GLN A 365 -6.22 -11.10 -9.24
CA GLN A 365 -7.47 -11.85 -9.29
C GLN A 365 -8.17 -11.73 -7.96
N GLY A 366 -9.49 -11.63 -7.98
CA GLY A 366 -10.27 -11.48 -6.77
C GLY A 366 -11.76 -11.72 -6.99
N ILE A 367 -12.52 -11.48 -5.93
CA ILE A 367 -13.98 -11.64 -5.92
C ILE A 367 -14.59 -10.34 -5.42
N ILE A 368 -15.64 -9.90 -6.11
CA ILE A 368 -16.54 -8.85 -5.62
C ILE A 368 -17.79 -9.54 -5.10
N LYS A 369 -18.05 -9.43 -3.79
CA LYS A 369 -19.32 -9.86 -3.22
C LYS A 369 -20.30 -8.68 -3.25
N VAL A 370 -21.45 -8.86 -3.89
CA VAL A 370 -22.47 -7.82 -4.02
C VAL A 370 -23.72 -8.22 -3.29
N GLU A 371 -24.20 -7.37 -2.39
CA GLU A 371 -25.51 -7.51 -1.77
C GLU A 371 -26.44 -6.39 -2.23
N ILE A 372 -27.55 -6.76 -2.86
CA ILE A 372 -28.56 -5.83 -3.39
C ILE A 372 -29.85 -6.00 -2.60
N LEU A 373 -30.35 -4.91 -2.00
CA LEU A 373 -31.68 -4.87 -1.41
C LEU A 373 -32.65 -4.22 -2.37
N PHE A 374 -33.82 -4.83 -2.50
CA PHE A 374 -34.88 -4.33 -3.38
C PHE A 374 -36.26 -4.49 -2.76
N VAL A 375 -37.17 -3.59 -3.16
CA VAL A 375 -38.60 -3.64 -2.81
C VAL A 375 -39.33 -4.36 -3.94
N PRO A 376 -40.20 -5.34 -3.64
CA PRO A 376 -40.95 -6.06 -4.67
C PRO A 376 -42.18 -5.25 -5.15
N VAL A 377 -42.70 -5.58 -6.34
CA VAL A 377 -44.01 -5.07 -6.78
C VAL A 377 -45.14 -5.71 -5.97
N GLU A 378 -45.10 -7.03 -5.85
CA GLU A 378 -45.93 -7.84 -4.96
C GLU A 378 -45.03 -8.89 -4.30
N GLY A 379 -45.22 -9.12 -3.00
CA GLY A 379 -44.41 -10.10 -2.28
C GLY A 379 -44.88 -10.32 -0.85
N LEU A 380 -44.43 -11.42 -0.25
CA LEU A 380 -44.73 -11.76 1.15
C LEU A 380 -43.93 -10.93 2.17
N LYS A 381 -42.90 -10.21 1.71
CA LYS A 381 -41.97 -9.42 2.52
C LYS A 381 -41.83 -8.03 1.91
N LEU A 382 -41.53 -7.05 2.75
CA LEU A 382 -41.31 -5.65 2.35
C LEU A 382 -40.00 -5.43 1.59
N VAL A 383 -38.98 -6.24 1.89
CA VAL A 383 -37.65 -6.16 1.26
C VAL A 383 -37.12 -7.56 0.99
N TYR A 384 -36.41 -7.70 -0.12
CA TYR A 384 -35.67 -8.90 -0.49
C TYR A 384 -34.20 -8.58 -0.73
N LYS A 385 -33.36 -9.60 -0.66
CA LYS A 385 -31.91 -9.51 -0.90
C LYS A 385 -31.51 -10.43 -2.04
N ILE A 386 -30.66 -9.93 -2.93
CA ILE A 386 -29.86 -10.72 -3.87
C ILE A 386 -28.41 -10.68 -3.39
N SER A 387 -27.72 -11.82 -3.44
CA SER A 387 -26.32 -11.96 -3.04
C SER A 387 -25.56 -12.68 -4.15
N GLU A 388 -24.60 -11.99 -4.76
CA GLU A 388 -23.81 -12.49 -5.89
C GLU A 388 -22.31 -12.36 -5.63
N GLU A 389 -21.53 -13.28 -6.21
CA GLU A 389 -20.07 -13.25 -6.20
C GLU A 389 -19.54 -13.13 -7.62
N ILE A 390 -18.91 -11.99 -7.93
CA ILE A 390 -18.43 -11.65 -9.26
C ILE A 390 -16.90 -11.78 -9.27
N PRO A 391 -16.33 -12.85 -9.86
CA PRO A 391 -14.89 -12.95 -9.99
C PRO A 391 -14.37 -11.88 -10.96
N PHE A 392 -13.21 -11.33 -10.67
CA PHE A 392 -12.52 -10.41 -11.57
C PHE A 392 -11.05 -10.78 -11.74
N GLU A 393 -10.53 -10.45 -12.90
CA GLU A 393 -9.11 -10.50 -13.22
C GLU A 393 -8.74 -9.20 -13.92
N HIS A 394 -7.58 -8.64 -13.57
CA HIS A 394 -7.09 -7.44 -14.20
C HIS A 394 -5.56 -7.44 -14.30
N ASP A 395 -5.02 -7.18 -15.49
CA ASP A 395 -3.59 -7.17 -15.77
C ASP A 395 -3.08 -5.78 -16.17
N ILE A 396 -1.84 -5.48 -15.76
CA ILE A 396 -1.10 -4.29 -16.19
C ILE A 396 0.21 -4.74 -16.83
N GLU A 397 0.44 -4.35 -18.08
CA GLU A 397 1.74 -4.51 -18.73
C GLU A 397 2.77 -3.56 -18.12
N MET A 398 3.95 -4.08 -17.79
CA MET A 398 5.06 -3.36 -17.20
C MET A 398 6.34 -3.58 -18.00
N ASP A 399 6.95 -2.49 -18.43
CA ASP A 399 8.23 -2.55 -19.12
C ASP A 399 9.36 -2.87 -18.14
N ASN A 400 10.36 -3.62 -18.60
CA ASN A 400 11.60 -3.93 -17.87
C ASN A 400 11.40 -4.67 -16.54
N LEU A 401 10.34 -5.48 -16.39
CA LEU A 401 10.26 -6.43 -15.28
C LEU A 401 11.40 -7.44 -15.36
N THR A 402 12.13 -7.57 -14.26
CA THR A 402 13.20 -8.54 -14.06
C THR A 402 12.69 -9.71 -13.22
N ASP A 403 13.40 -10.84 -13.23
CA ASP A 403 13.08 -11.99 -12.37
C ASP A 403 13.20 -11.67 -10.87
N THR A 404 13.86 -10.56 -10.53
CA THR A 404 14.05 -10.05 -9.15
C THR A 404 13.03 -8.99 -8.75
N ALA A 405 12.13 -8.61 -9.66
CA ALA A 405 11.14 -7.58 -9.42
C ALA A 405 10.10 -8.04 -8.39
N SER A 406 9.65 -7.11 -7.56
CA SER A 406 8.53 -7.26 -6.65
C SER A 406 7.46 -6.25 -7.03
N VAL A 407 6.20 -6.69 -7.10
CA VAL A 407 5.08 -5.83 -7.46
C VAL A 407 4.06 -5.81 -6.32
N PHE A 408 3.71 -4.61 -5.89
CA PHE A 408 2.76 -4.36 -4.81
C PHE A 408 1.50 -3.73 -5.40
N ASN A 409 0.35 -4.33 -5.09
CA ASN A 409 -0.95 -3.91 -5.58
C ASN A 409 -1.87 -3.58 -4.41
N THR A 410 -2.60 -2.47 -4.53
CA THR A 410 -3.75 -2.14 -3.68
C THR A 410 -4.90 -1.79 -4.61
N ALA A 411 -6.13 -2.19 -4.28
CA ALA A 411 -7.30 -1.81 -5.06
C ALA A 411 -8.46 -1.45 -4.14
N CYS A 412 -9.30 -0.52 -4.58
CA CYS A 412 -10.52 -0.13 -3.89
C CYS A 412 -11.65 0.12 -4.88
N ILE A 413 -12.89 -0.06 -4.43
CA ILE A 413 -14.08 0.28 -5.21
C ILE A 413 -14.21 1.81 -5.22
N ASP A 414 -14.09 2.39 -6.41
CA ASP A 414 -14.18 3.83 -6.64
C ASP A 414 -15.64 4.27 -6.81
N LYS A 415 -16.39 3.57 -7.66
CA LYS A 415 -17.79 3.91 -7.93
C LYS A 415 -18.62 2.68 -8.31
N VAL A 416 -19.89 2.72 -7.95
CA VAL A 416 -20.89 1.70 -8.30
C VAL A 416 -22.03 2.41 -9.03
N GLU A 417 -22.30 1.94 -10.25
CA GLU A 417 -23.41 2.39 -11.09
C GLU A 417 -24.36 1.19 -11.28
N VAL A 418 -25.66 1.43 -11.11
CA VAL A 418 -26.70 0.41 -11.10
C VAL A 418 -27.85 0.92 -11.95
N ASP A 419 -28.37 0.07 -12.82
CA ASP A 419 -29.56 0.37 -13.62
C ASP A 419 -30.50 -0.85 -13.61
N LEU A 420 -31.80 -0.61 -13.47
CA LEU A 420 -32.82 -1.67 -13.50
C LEU A 420 -33.49 -1.68 -14.87
N ASN A 421 -33.10 -2.64 -15.70
CA ASN A 421 -33.64 -2.84 -17.05
C ASN A 421 -34.64 -3.99 -17.05
N ARG A 422 -35.91 -3.66 -16.81
CA ARG A 422 -37.02 -4.60 -16.62
C ARG A 422 -36.81 -5.50 -15.40
N GLU A 423 -36.25 -6.69 -15.60
CA GLU A 423 -35.99 -7.69 -14.55
C GLU A 423 -34.49 -7.98 -14.39
N GLN A 424 -33.64 -7.29 -15.16
CA GLN A 424 -32.19 -7.42 -15.07
C GLN A 424 -31.59 -6.17 -14.43
N ILE A 425 -30.77 -6.36 -13.42
CA ILE A 425 -29.96 -5.33 -12.78
C ILE A 425 -28.62 -5.28 -13.51
N ASP A 426 -28.35 -4.20 -14.22
CA ASP A 426 -27.07 -3.97 -14.85
C ASP A 426 -26.15 -3.22 -13.89
N LEU A 427 -25.07 -3.88 -13.47
CA LEU A 427 -24.13 -3.40 -12.48
C LEU A 427 -22.79 -3.05 -13.14
N ILE A 428 -22.27 -1.86 -12.86
CA ILE A 428 -20.94 -1.42 -13.27
C ILE A 428 -20.15 -0.98 -12.04
N ILE A 429 -19.08 -1.69 -11.72
CA ILE A 429 -18.19 -1.40 -10.60
C ILE A 429 -16.87 -0.89 -11.15
N LYS A 430 -16.55 0.37 -10.84
CA LYS A 430 -15.26 0.99 -11.13
C LYS A 430 -14.32 0.72 -9.97
N ILE A 431 -13.20 0.08 -10.27
CA ILE A 431 -12.17 -0.26 -9.29
C ILE A 431 -10.92 0.55 -9.61
N LYS A 432 -10.42 1.27 -8.62
CA LYS A 432 -9.15 1.99 -8.69
C LYS A 432 -8.06 1.10 -8.14
N ARG A 433 -7.03 0.84 -8.96
CA ARG A 433 -5.86 0.02 -8.63
C ARG A 433 -4.63 0.90 -8.57
N PHE A 434 -3.93 0.83 -7.44
CA PHE A 434 -2.58 1.35 -7.26
C PHE A 434 -1.58 0.21 -7.43
N THR A 435 -0.50 0.46 -8.18
CA THR A 435 0.57 -0.52 -8.40
C THR A 435 1.94 0.13 -8.28
N GLU A 436 2.84 -0.51 -7.55
CA GLU A 436 4.27 -0.15 -7.46
C GLU A 436 5.13 -1.39 -7.78
N ALA A 437 5.95 -1.28 -8.82
CA ALA A 437 6.91 -2.31 -9.22
C ALA A 437 8.33 -1.86 -8.87
N LEU A 438 9.03 -2.65 -8.08
CA LEU A 438 10.38 -2.41 -7.62
C LEU A 438 11.32 -3.51 -8.13
N ASP A 439 12.47 -3.13 -8.67
CA ASP A 439 13.57 -4.06 -8.93
C ASP A 439 14.58 -4.01 -7.78
N LYS A 440 15.17 -5.16 -7.46
CA LYS A 440 16.18 -5.30 -6.42
C LYS A 440 17.55 -5.47 -7.06
N LYS A 441 18.33 -4.39 -7.07
CA LYS A 441 19.68 -4.40 -7.62
C LYS A 441 20.72 -4.58 -6.52
N ALA A 442 21.52 -5.63 -6.61
CA ALA A 442 22.65 -5.82 -5.70
C ALA A 442 23.81 -4.88 -6.07
N GLU A 443 24.27 -4.08 -5.11
CA GLU A 443 25.45 -3.22 -5.24
C GLU A 443 26.44 -3.55 -4.11
N ASN A 444 27.74 -3.57 -4.45
CA ASN A 444 28.81 -3.87 -3.50
C ASN A 444 29.42 -2.58 -2.95
N PHE A 445 29.40 -2.42 -1.63
CA PHE A 445 29.97 -1.26 -0.96
C PHE A 445 31.24 -1.63 -0.20
N ILE A 446 32.26 -0.77 -0.28
CA ILE A 446 33.44 -0.89 0.58
C ILE A 446 33.02 -0.54 2.02
N ILE A 447 33.21 -1.48 2.94
CA ILE A 447 32.87 -1.29 4.36
C ILE A 447 34.10 -1.18 5.24
N LYS A 448 35.25 -1.72 4.82
CA LYS A 448 36.53 -1.65 5.55
C LYS A 448 37.69 -1.65 4.57
N GLY A 449 38.83 -1.15 5.03
CA GLY A 449 40.08 -1.14 4.29
C GLY A 449 41.27 -1.29 5.23
N GLU A 450 42.29 -2.03 4.80
CA GLU A 450 43.54 -2.25 5.53
C GLU A 450 44.76 -1.94 4.66
N ASP A 451 45.71 -1.16 5.21
CA ASP A 451 47.04 -0.95 4.64
C ASP A 451 47.96 -2.08 5.10
N GLN A 452 48.38 -2.95 4.17
CA GLN A 452 49.22 -4.11 4.45
C GLN A 452 50.70 -3.85 4.13
N GLY A 453 51.08 -2.58 3.94
CA GLY A 453 52.44 -2.16 3.65
C GLY A 453 52.70 -1.97 2.15
N VAL A 454 53.97 -2.04 1.77
CA VAL A 454 54.43 -1.78 0.40
C VAL A 454 54.55 -3.07 -0.41
N TYR A 455 54.43 -2.97 -1.72
CA TYR A 455 54.71 -4.11 -2.60
C TYR A 455 56.20 -4.49 -2.54
N ASP A 456 56.52 -5.78 -2.41
CA ASP A 456 57.87 -6.27 -2.70
C ASP A 456 58.06 -6.31 -4.21
N LEU A 457 58.68 -5.24 -4.71
CA LEU A 457 58.90 -5.02 -6.12
C LEU A 457 60.31 -5.40 -6.58
N SER A 458 61.12 -6.05 -5.73
CA SER A 458 62.51 -6.38 -6.01
C SER A 458 62.71 -7.34 -7.20
N LYS A 459 61.71 -8.16 -7.49
CA LYS A 459 61.72 -9.15 -8.58
C LYS A 459 60.79 -8.80 -9.75
N ALA A 460 60.09 -7.67 -9.67
CA ALA A 460 59.13 -7.28 -10.71
C ALA A 460 59.85 -6.63 -11.91
N PRO A 461 59.53 -7.03 -13.16
CA PRO A 461 60.15 -6.50 -14.37
C PRO A 461 59.91 -4.98 -14.53
N SER A 462 60.87 -4.27 -15.14
CA SER A 462 60.78 -2.81 -15.36
C SER A 462 59.81 -2.41 -16.47
N ILE A 463 59.65 -3.27 -17.49
CA ILE A 463 58.73 -3.09 -18.61
C ILE A 463 57.96 -4.40 -18.80
N ILE A 464 56.64 -4.31 -18.93
CA ILE A 464 55.75 -5.42 -19.23
C ILE A 464 55.05 -5.14 -20.55
N VAL A 465 55.11 -6.08 -21.50
CA VAL A 465 54.27 -6.04 -22.70
C VAL A 465 53.05 -6.91 -22.41
N TYR A 466 51.89 -6.27 -22.26
CA TYR A 466 50.63 -6.93 -21.96
C TYR A 466 49.74 -7.00 -23.21
N ILE A 467 49.19 -8.19 -23.49
CA ILE A 467 48.22 -8.38 -24.57
C ILE A 467 46.82 -8.36 -23.95
N CYS A 468 46.02 -7.37 -24.32
CA CYS A 468 44.70 -7.16 -23.77
C CYS A 468 43.76 -8.33 -24.08
N LYS A 469 42.92 -8.66 -23.11
CA LYS A 469 41.90 -9.70 -23.17
C LYS A 469 40.51 -9.08 -23.20
N GLU A 470 39.51 -9.92 -23.46
CA GLU A 470 38.11 -9.53 -23.36
C GLU A 470 37.76 -9.13 -21.91
N GLY A 471 37.11 -7.98 -21.76
CA GLY A 471 36.75 -7.40 -20.46
C GLY A 471 37.86 -6.59 -19.77
N ASP A 472 39.04 -6.43 -20.38
CA ASP A 472 40.08 -5.57 -19.83
C ASP A 472 39.70 -4.08 -19.91
N THR A 473 40.01 -3.35 -18.84
CA THR A 473 39.82 -1.90 -18.73
C THR A 473 41.11 -1.26 -18.25
N PHE A 474 41.29 0.04 -18.46
CA PHE A 474 42.46 0.74 -17.92
C PHE A 474 42.55 0.52 -16.40
N TRP A 475 41.44 0.66 -15.68
CA TRP A 475 41.37 0.39 -14.24
C TRP A 475 41.89 -0.99 -13.82
N ASN A 476 41.38 -2.08 -14.43
CA ASN A 476 41.73 -3.43 -13.97
C ASN A 476 43.18 -3.80 -14.35
N ILE A 477 43.70 -3.32 -15.49
CA ILE A 477 45.10 -3.49 -15.88
C ILE A 477 46.00 -2.68 -14.94
N ALA A 478 45.70 -1.40 -14.73
CA ALA A 478 46.50 -0.52 -13.90
C ALA A 478 46.59 -1.02 -12.44
N LYS A 479 45.44 -1.46 -11.90
CA LYS A 479 45.37 -2.10 -10.58
C LYS A 479 46.19 -3.40 -10.50
N LYS A 480 46.13 -4.24 -11.53
CA LYS A 480 46.85 -5.52 -11.56
C LYS A 480 48.37 -5.35 -11.63
N TYR A 481 48.84 -4.34 -12.34
CA TYR A 481 50.27 -4.10 -12.57
C TYR A 481 50.84 -2.95 -11.73
N ASN A 482 50.09 -2.46 -10.73
CA ASN A 482 50.53 -1.41 -9.83
C ASN A 482 51.03 -0.15 -10.58
N THR A 483 50.24 0.33 -11.53
CA THR A 483 50.46 1.59 -12.29
C THR A 483 49.16 2.40 -12.27
N THR A 484 49.03 3.45 -13.07
CA THR A 484 47.82 4.28 -13.15
C THR A 484 47.24 4.26 -14.55
N GLU A 485 45.93 4.52 -14.67
CA GLU A 485 45.27 4.58 -15.99
C GLU A 485 45.94 5.63 -16.90
N ASN A 486 46.27 6.79 -16.33
CA ASN A 486 46.95 7.87 -17.04
C ASN A 486 48.33 7.45 -17.56
N GLU A 487 49.13 6.75 -16.75
CA GLU A 487 50.45 6.27 -17.18
C GLU A 487 50.36 5.26 -18.33
N ILE A 488 49.39 4.34 -18.27
CA ILE A 488 49.16 3.39 -19.37
C ILE A 488 48.74 4.15 -20.64
N ALA A 489 47.80 5.08 -20.52
CA ALA A 489 47.28 5.87 -21.63
C ALA A 489 48.39 6.70 -22.31
N GLU A 490 49.17 7.44 -21.53
CA GLU A 490 50.28 8.29 -22.00
C GLU A 490 51.37 7.46 -22.69
N LEU A 491 51.80 6.35 -22.08
CA LEU A 491 52.89 5.53 -22.61
C LEU A 491 52.54 4.82 -23.92
N ASN A 492 51.25 4.57 -24.16
CA ASN A 492 50.77 3.86 -25.33
C ASN A 492 50.11 4.77 -26.39
N ASP A 493 50.10 6.09 -26.18
CA ASP A 493 49.45 7.09 -27.03
C ASP A 493 47.96 6.75 -27.29
N ILE A 494 47.24 6.48 -26.20
CA ILE A 494 45.81 6.12 -26.20
C ILE A 494 45.07 7.11 -25.33
N LYS A 495 43.87 7.52 -25.72
CA LYS A 495 43.00 8.33 -24.86
C LYS A 495 42.31 7.45 -23.80
N LEU A 496 42.12 7.99 -22.61
CA LEU A 496 41.49 7.28 -21.48
C LEU A 496 40.04 6.85 -21.75
N ASP A 497 39.32 7.59 -22.60
CA ASP A 497 37.95 7.31 -23.02
C ASP A 497 37.87 6.27 -24.16
N GLU A 498 38.99 5.86 -24.75
CA GLU A 498 39.01 4.82 -25.77
C GLU A 498 38.87 3.41 -25.15
N PRO A 499 37.96 2.57 -25.66
CA PRO A 499 37.81 1.21 -25.15
C PRO A 499 39.05 0.37 -25.49
N ILE A 500 39.53 -0.38 -24.49
CA ILE A 500 40.61 -1.35 -24.68
C ILE A 500 40.08 -2.55 -25.46
N LYS A 501 40.65 -2.80 -26.64
CA LYS A 501 40.26 -3.92 -27.51
C LYS A 501 41.10 -5.16 -27.22
N PRO A 502 40.50 -6.37 -27.23
CA PRO A 502 41.25 -7.62 -27.15
C PRO A 502 42.33 -7.72 -28.23
N GLY A 503 43.50 -8.24 -27.89
CA GLY A 503 44.65 -8.38 -28.78
C GLY A 503 45.52 -7.13 -28.93
N LYS A 504 45.09 -5.96 -28.42
CA LYS A 504 45.94 -4.76 -28.38
C LYS A 504 47.13 -5.02 -27.43
N CYS A 505 48.33 -4.64 -27.86
CA CYS A 505 49.53 -4.72 -27.02
C CYS A 505 49.71 -3.39 -26.29
N LEU A 506 49.85 -3.45 -24.97
CA LEU A 506 50.15 -2.31 -24.11
C LEU A 506 51.54 -2.48 -23.50
N ILE A 507 52.33 -1.42 -23.53
CA ILE A 507 53.57 -1.28 -22.79
C ILE A 507 53.20 -0.71 -21.42
N LEU A 508 53.62 -1.39 -20.36
CA LEU A 508 53.45 -0.95 -18.98
C LEU A 508 54.84 -0.71 -18.40
N GLU A 509 55.12 0.51 -17.95
CA GLU A 509 56.38 0.86 -17.31
C GLU A 509 56.20 0.95 -15.80
N LYS A 510 57.15 0.38 -15.06
CA LYS A 510 57.20 0.51 -13.61
C LYS A 510 58.11 1.67 -13.22
N LYS A 511 57.52 2.74 -12.68
CA LYS A 511 58.29 3.81 -12.04
C LYS A 511 58.77 3.35 -10.66
N VAL A 512 60.05 3.07 -10.54
CA VAL A 512 60.70 2.86 -9.24
C VAL A 512 61.04 4.25 -8.70
N VAL A 513 60.35 4.70 -7.65
CA VAL A 513 60.81 5.86 -6.89
C VAL A 513 62.08 5.41 -6.15
N LEU A 514 63.23 5.91 -6.60
CA LEU A 514 64.47 5.80 -5.84
C LEU A 514 64.28 6.62 -4.56
N VAL A 515 64.27 5.95 -3.42
CA VAL A 515 64.32 6.61 -2.12
C VAL A 515 65.80 6.96 -1.89
N ASP A 516 66.14 8.24 -2.02
CA ASP A 516 67.44 8.78 -1.59
C ASP A 516 67.51 8.91 -0.06
#